data_AF-A0A179D496-F1
#
_entry.id   AF-A0A179D496-F1
#
_cell.length_a   1.000
_cell.length_b   1.000
_cell.length_c   1.000
_cell.angle_alpha   90.00
_cell.angle_beta   90.00
_cell.angle_gamma   90.00
#
_symmetry.space_group_name_H-M   'P 1'
#
loop_
_entity.id
_entity.type
_entity.pdbx_description
1 polymer ?
#
loop_
_entity_poly.entity_id
_entity_poly.type
_entity_poly.pdbx_seq_one_letter_code
_entity_poly.pdbx_strand_id
1 'polypeptide(L)'
;MHFAVIGDVHGRFELLARVLAVLRDRYGVELAFQVGDLAFLSSSDPKYLKALKMAGPQTPPLIYDVFDDEVQAIRFLHGDIELPVPVYFVGGNHEDWPYLDFVEEKMREQGIAPPYEIAPNLFFLGKASVVEVSEMRVVTLSGIYDRLKWELCVTSPRKLYYHNQEDEEALLFHAPGADLFIAHEWPVKLASGATWEEAIYAAVGSPTVDRLIHHFRPALSFHGHMHRYAQGIRGPMGERPTKWVGLDMLIVDHYHRVRNVALCEFEGPGAVRLLFTAEARKLLKDASA
;
A
#
# COMPACT_ATOMS: atom_id res chain seq x y z
N MET A 1 3.07 16.10 -13.60
CA MET A 1 3.88 14.90 -13.30
C MET A 1 3.01 13.66 -13.43
N HIS A 2 3.48 12.61 -14.10
CA HIS A 2 2.79 11.31 -14.09
C HIS A 2 3.38 10.40 -13.02
N PHE A 3 2.50 9.73 -12.27
CA PHE A 3 2.90 8.74 -11.28
C PHE A 3 2.01 7.51 -11.36
N ALA A 4 2.53 6.38 -10.88
CA ALA A 4 1.79 5.14 -10.80
C ALA A 4 1.38 4.81 -9.37
N VAL A 5 0.34 3.99 -9.22
CA VAL A 5 0.02 3.30 -7.97
C VAL A 5 -0.06 1.81 -8.26
N ILE A 6 0.65 1.01 -7.48
CA ILE A 6 0.78 -0.44 -7.66
C ILE A 6 0.09 -1.15 -6.49
N GLY A 7 -0.65 -2.21 -6.80
CA GLY A 7 -1.29 -3.10 -5.83
C GLY A 7 -0.32 -3.97 -5.02
N ASP A 8 -0.83 -5.06 -4.45
CA ASP A 8 -0.07 -5.94 -3.54
C ASP A 8 1.00 -6.74 -4.31
N VAL A 9 2.29 -6.63 -3.93
CA VAL A 9 3.40 -7.17 -4.75
C VAL A 9 3.81 -8.58 -4.35
N HIS A 10 3.78 -8.91 -3.05
CA HIS A 10 4.13 -10.22 -2.51
C HIS A 10 5.50 -10.72 -3.02
N GLY A 11 6.53 -9.86 -2.95
CA GLY A 11 7.90 -10.23 -3.27
C GLY A 11 8.20 -10.36 -4.77
N ARG A 12 7.25 -10.12 -5.67
CA ARG A 12 7.42 -10.22 -7.13
C ARG A 12 8.15 -9.02 -7.74
N PHE A 13 9.36 -8.75 -7.26
CA PHE A 13 10.15 -7.59 -7.65
C PHE A 13 10.53 -7.55 -9.15
N GLU A 14 10.72 -8.69 -9.82
CA GLU A 14 10.97 -8.69 -11.27
C GLU A 14 9.75 -8.20 -12.05
N LEU A 15 8.55 -8.62 -11.63
CA LEU A 15 7.31 -8.17 -12.27
C LEU A 15 7.10 -6.67 -12.01
N LEU A 16 7.31 -6.24 -10.76
CA LEU A 16 7.26 -4.83 -10.39
C LEU A 16 8.21 -3.99 -11.25
N ALA A 17 9.49 -4.35 -11.29
CA ALA A 17 10.52 -3.63 -12.06
C ALA A 17 10.16 -3.54 -13.55
N ARG A 18 9.71 -4.63 -14.16
CA ARG A 18 9.29 -4.65 -15.57
C ARG A 18 8.08 -3.75 -15.83
N VAL A 19 7.07 -3.77 -14.95
CA VAL A 19 5.88 -2.91 -15.08
C VAL A 19 6.27 -1.44 -14.93
N LEU A 20 7.10 -1.11 -13.95
CA LEU A 20 7.58 0.26 -13.74
C LEU A 20 8.41 0.76 -14.93
N ALA A 21 9.25 -0.09 -15.53
CA ALA A 21 10.02 0.27 -16.72
C ALA A 21 9.09 0.63 -17.90
N VAL A 22 8.05 -0.17 -18.14
CA VAL A 22 7.04 0.13 -19.17
C VAL A 22 6.30 1.44 -18.87
N LEU A 23 5.93 1.66 -17.61
CA LEU A 23 5.22 2.87 -17.19
C LEU A 23 6.08 4.12 -17.38
N ARG A 24 7.36 4.06 -17.01
CA ARG A 24 8.33 5.12 -17.23
C ARG A 24 8.49 5.40 -18.72
N ASP A 25 8.79 4.38 -19.53
CA ASP A 25 9.17 4.55 -20.93
C ASP A 25 8.00 4.97 -21.82
N ARG A 26 6.77 4.53 -21.52
CA ARG A 26 5.58 4.81 -22.35
C ARG A 26 4.74 5.97 -21.89
N TYR A 27 4.65 6.17 -20.58
CA TYR A 27 3.75 7.15 -19.99
C TYR A 27 4.50 8.25 -19.25
N GLY A 28 5.85 8.23 -19.23
CA GLY A 28 6.63 9.23 -18.53
C GLY A 28 6.39 9.20 -17.02
N VAL A 29 6.11 8.03 -16.44
CA VAL A 29 5.97 7.87 -14.99
C VAL A 29 7.30 8.17 -14.31
N GLU A 30 7.29 9.10 -13.36
CA GLU A 30 8.48 9.60 -12.66
C GLU A 30 8.68 8.91 -11.29
N LEU A 31 7.59 8.46 -10.66
CA LEU A 31 7.58 7.73 -9.39
C LEU A 31 6.37 6.81 -9.28
N ALA A 32 6.40 5.89 -8.32
CA ALA A 32 5.24 5.06 -7.98
C ALA A 32 4.94 5.05 -6.47
N PHE A 33 3.66 4.95 -6.13
CA PHE A 33 3.21 4.53 -4.80
C PHE A 33 2.88 3.04 -4.81
N GLN A 34 3.12 2.35 -3.70
CA GLN A 34 2.76 0.95 -3.52
C GLN A 34 1.93 0.80 -2.25
N VAL A 35 0.80 0.09 -2.36
CA VAL A 35 -0.27 0.07 -1.34
C VAL A 35 -0.07 -0.97 -0.24
N GLY A 36 1.14 -1.48 0.00
CA GLY A 36 1.43 -2.51 1.01
C GLY A 36 1.35 -3.94 0.52
N ASP A 37 1.81 -4.87 1.35
CA ASP A 37 2.16 -6.24 0.97
C ASP A 37 3.22 -6.24 -0.14
N LEU A 38 4.28 -5.45 0.08
CA LEU A 38 5.46 -5.47 -0.77
C LEU A 38 6.22 -6.80 -0.58
N ALA A 39 6.21 -7.32 0.66
CA ALA A 39 6.98 -8.48 1.12
C ALA A 39 8.48 -8.31 0.88
N PHE A 40 9.00 -7.12 1.23
CA PHE A 40 10.43 -6.86 1.30
C PHE A 40 11.07 -7.62 2.47
N LEU A 41 12.34 -7.98 2.35
CA LEU A 41 13.13 -8.65 3.39
C LEU A 41 14.40 -7.85 3.67
N SER A 42 14.70 -7.60 4.95
CA SER A 42 15.93 -6.89 5.37
C SER A 42 17.14 -7.81 5.54
N SER A 43 16.92 -9.13 5.56
CA SER A 43 17.95 -10.13 5.78
C SER A 43 17.62 -11.45 5.07
N SER A 44 18.63 -12.08 4.49
CA SER A 44 18.54 -13.44 3.92
C SER A 44 18.99 -14.54 4.89
N ASP A 45 19.28 -14.22 6.17
CA ASP A 45 19.64 -15.23 7.18
C ASP A 45 18.46 -16.20 7.43
N PRO A 46 18.62 -17.51 7.21
CA PRO A 46 17.55 -18.49 7.43
C PRO A 46 16.94 -18.47 8.85
N LYS A 47 17.73 -18.14 9.88
CA LYS A 47 17.23 -18.03 11.26
C LYS A 47 16.34 -16.80 11.42
N TYR A 48 16.72 -15.69 10.80
CA TYR A 48 15.94 -14.46 10.76
C TYR A 48 14.61 -14.68 10.04
N LEU A 49 14.67 -15.24 8.83
CA LEU A 49 13.48 -15.56 8.03
C LEU A 49 12.52 -16.51 8.76
N LYS A 50 13.07 -17.52 9.46
CA LYS A 50 12.27 -18.40 10.30
C LYS A 50 11.60 -17.63 11.45
N ALA A 51 12.32 -16.75 12.13
CA ALA A 51 11.78 -15.94 13.22
C ALA A 51 10.68 -15.00 12.72
N LEU A 52 10.88 -14.36 11.57
CA LEU A 52 9.90 -13.49 10.92
C LEU A 52 8.59 -14.26 10.61
N LYS A 53 8.68 -15.44 9.99
CA LYS A 53 7.52 -16.30 9.73
C LYS A 53 6.81 -16.75 11.01
N MET A 54 7.56 -17.05 12.06
CA MET A 54 6.99 -17.43 13.36
C MET A 54 6.29 -16.25 14.07
N ALA A 55 6.66 -15.01 13.74
CA ALA A 55 5.97 -13.80 14.19
C ALA A 55 4.70 -13.50 13.37
N GLY A 56 4.49 -14.17 12.23
CA GLY A 56 3.29 -14.09 11.39
C GLY A 56 2.03 -14.67 12.04
N PRO A 57 0.83 -14.44 11.45
CA PRO A 57 -0.41 -14.96 11.99
C PRO A 57 -0.46 -16.50 11.94
N GLN A 58 -0.51 -17.17 13.10
CA GLN A 58 -0.78 -18.62 13.23
C GLN A 58 -2.25 -19.02 12.98
N THR A 59 -2.95 -18.30 12.11
CA THR A 59 -4.21 -18.79 11.54
C THR A 59 -3.83 -19.97 10.62
N PRO A 60 -4.59 -21.08 10.52
CA PRO A 60 -4.32 -22.08 9.47
C PRO A 60 -4.13 -21.32 8.16
N PRO A 61 -3.09 -21.64 7.35
CA PRO A 61 -2.63 -20.78 6.29
C PRO A 61 -3.84 -20.38 5.47
N LEU A 62 -4.29 -19.13 5.66
CA LEU A 62 -5.04 -18.50 4.62
C LEU A 62 -4.06 -18.57 3.44
N ILE A 63 -4.58 -18.89 2.26
CA ILE A 63 -3.87 -19.17 1.01
C ILE A 63 -2.72 -18.16 0.64
N TYR A 64 -2.52 -17.10 1.44
CA TYR A 64 -1.67 -15.94 1.27
C TYR A 64 -0.17 -16.10 1.60
N ASP A 65 0.24 -16.95 2.56
CA ASP A 65 1.68 -17.24 2.78
C ASP A 65 2.33 -17.97 1.57
N VAL A 66 1.53 -18.44 0.62
CA VAL A 66 1.98 -19.12 -0.60
C VAL A 66 2.26 -18.12 -1.74
N PHE A 67 1.84 -16.86 -1.62
CA PHE A 67 2.01 -15.89 -2.71
C PHE A 67 3.33 -15.15 -2.69
N ASP A 68 4.01 -15.09 -1.55
CA ASP A 68 5.26 -14.36 -1.38
C ASP A 68 6.41 -15.06 -2.13
N ASP A 69 7.01 -14.33 -3.07
CA ASP A 69 8.23 -14.77 -3.76
C ASP A 69 9.47 -14.30 -2.99
N GLU A 70 9.80 -15.03 -1.91
CA GLU A 70 10.97 -14.75 -1.07
C GLU A 70 12.28 -14.80 -1.86
N VAL A 71 12.35 -15.62 -2.92
CA VAL A 71 13.55 -15.73 -3.75
C VAL A 71 13.80 -14.41 -4.48
N GLN A 72 12.76 -13.82 -5.07
CA GLN A 72 12.86 -12.50 -5.69
C GLN A 72 13.08 -11.38 -4.68
N ALA A 73 12.45 -11.43 -3.50
CA ALA A 73 12.71 -10.46 -2.43
C ALA A 73 14.18 -10.48 -1.97
N ILE A 74 14.79 -11.66 -1.82
CA ILE A 74 16.22 -11.81 -1.50
C ILE A 74 17.10 -11.29 -2.65
N ARG A 75 16.76 -11.58 -3.90
CA ARG A 75 17.48 -11.07 -5.07
C ARG A 75 17.42 -9.54 -5.15
N PHE A 76 16.27 -8.94 -4.87
CA PHE A 76 16.14 -7.49 -4.76
C PHE A 76 17.00 -6.92 -3.62
N LEU A 77 16.95 -7.52 -2.42
CA LEU A 77 17.83 -7.15 -1.29
C LEU A 77 19.33 -7.17 -1.67
N HIS A 78 19.75 -8.13 -2.49
CA HIS A 78 21.13 -8.26 -2.95
C HIS A 78 21.50 -7.37 -4.16
N GLY A 79 20.54 -6.63 -4.72
CA GLY A 79 20.76 -5.75 -5.87
C GLY A 79 20.72 -6.44 -7.23
N ASP A 80 20.26 -7.70 -7.32
CA ASP A 80 20.09 -8.41 -8.60
C ASP A 80 18.87 -7.89 -9.40
N ILE A 81 17.97 -7.17 -8.74
CA ILE A 81 16.79 -6.54 -9.32
C ILE A 81 16.80 -5.07 -8.90
N GLU A 82 16.65 -4.17 -9.86
CA GLU A 82 16.63 -2.72 -9.62
C GLU A 82 15.25 -2.13 -9.96
N LEU A 83 14.82 -1.15 -9.17
CA LEU A 83 13.59 -0.39 -9.46
C LEU A 83 13.91 0.80 -10.37
N PRO A 84 13.28 0.93 -11.54
CA PRO A 84 13.65 1.92 -12.55
C PRO A 84 13.19 3.35 -12.25
N VAL A 85 12.35 3.52 -11.21
CA VAL A 85 11.85 4.79 -10.67
C VAL A 85 11.71 4.64 -9.15
N PRO A 86 11.73 5.74 -8.37
CA PRO A 86 11.43 5.71 -6.94
C PRO A 86 10.05 5.10 -6.64
N VAL A 87 10.01 4.17 -5.68
CA VAL A 87 8.79 3.52 -5.18
C VAL A 87 8.60 3.88 -3.71
N TYR A 88 7.49 4.53 -3.40
CA TYR A 88 7.08 4.93 -2.06
C TYR A 88 5.99 4.00 -1.57
N PHE A 89 6.20 3.28 -0.47
CA PHE A 89 5.26 2.26 -0.03
C PHE A 89 4.78 2.46 1.41
N VAL A 90 3.53 2.07 1.65
CA VAL A 90 3.00 1.79 2.99
C VAL A 90 3.17 0.30 3.29
N GLY A 91 3.32 -0.08 4.54
CA GLY A 91 3.40 -1.50 4.91
C GLY A 91 2.03 -2.16 4.89
N GLY A 92 1.94 -3.41 4.41
CA GLY A 92 0.76 -4.26 4.57
C GLY A 92 0.88 -5.22 5.76
N ASN A 93 0.20 -6.37 5.70
CA ASN A 93 0.37 -7.45 6.67
C ASN A 93 1.47 -8.46 6.30
N HIS A 94 2.01 -8.40 5.08
CA HIS A 94 3.17 -9.15 4.61
C HIS A 94 4.40 -8.23 4.49
N GLU A 95 4.96 -7.81 5.62
CA GLU A 95 6.20 -7.02 5.64
C GLU A 95 7.16 -7.50 6.73
N ASP A 96 8.44 -7.14 6.56
CA ASP A 96 9.45 -7.22 7.61
C ASP A 96 9.25 -6.11 8.67
N TRP A 97 8.13 -6.18 9.39
CA TRP A 97 7.75 -5.18 10.40
C TRP A 97 8.77 -4.94 11.51
N PRO A 98 9.45 -5.96 12.07
CA PRO A 98 10.51 -5.71 13.04
C PRO A 98 11.60 -4.78 12.51
N TYR A 99 11.95 -4.89 11.22
CA TYR A 99 12.89 -4.00 10.57
C TYR A 99 12.30 -2.62 10.30
N LEU A 100 11.07 -2.52 9.76
CA LEU A 100 10.43 -1.23 9.45
C LEU A 100 10.22 -0.38 10.71
N ASP A 101 9.75 -1.00 11.80
CA ASP A 101 9.60 -0.31 13.09
C ASP A 101 10.95 0.14 13.66
N PHE A 102 11.99 -0.69 13.53
CA PHE A 102 13.35 -0.32 13.95
C PHE A 102 13.88 0.88 13.16
N VAL A 103 13.71 0.88 11.83
CA VAL A 103 14.11 2.01 10.97
C VAL A 103 13.37 3.27 11.40
N GLU A 104 12.04 3.22 11.52
CA GLU A 104 11.22 4.36 11.89
C GLU A 104 11.58 4.90 13.28
N GLU A 105 11.78 4.03 14.27
CA GLU A 105 12.23 4.42 15.61
C GLU A 105 13.59 5.13 15.56
N LYS A 106 14.58 4.55 14.85
CA LYS A 106 15.92 5.12 14.74
C LYS A 106 15.94 6.47 14.03
N MET A 107 15.15 6.62 12.97
CA MET A 107 15.05 7.89 12.25
C MET A 107 14.36 8.96 13.10
N ARG A 108 13.30 8.59 13.82
CA ARG A 108 12.60 9.47 14.76
C ARG A 108 13.49 9.94 15.91
N GLU A 109 14.31 9.05 16.49
CA GLU A 109 15.32 9.42 17.51
C GLU A 109 16.31 10.48 16.99
N GLN A 110 16.57 10.49 15.68
CA GLN A 110 17.44 11.47 15.01
C GLN A 110 16.69 12.71 14.52
N GLY A 111 15.38 12.81 14.75
CA GLY A 111 14.54 13.89 14.25
C GLY A 111 14.29 13.87 12.74
N ILE A 112 14.50 12.72 12.09
CA ILE A 112 14.27 12.52 10.66
C ILE A 112 12.86 11.98 10.46
N ALA A 113 12.07 12.67 9.64
CA ALA A 113 10.71 12.28 9.28
C ALA A 113 10.71 11.41 7.99
N PRO A 114 9.66 10.60 7.73
CA PRO A 114 9.56 9.86 6.48
C PRO A 114 9.44 10.81 5.28
N PRO A 115 9.73 10.36 4.04
CA PRO A 115 10.02 8.97 3.64
C PRO A 115 11.41 8.46 4.04
N TYR A 116 11.52 7.17 4.39
CA TYR A 116 12.77 6.50 4.75
C TYR A 116 13.25 5.60 3.61
N GLU A 117 14.43 5.85 3.05
CA GLU A 117 15.03 4.95 2.06
C GLU A 117 15.50 3.66 2.74
N ILE A 118 14.93 2.52 2.35
CA ILE A 118 15.27 1.20 2.92
C ILE A 118 16.09 0.34 1.96
N ALA A 119 16.02 0.63 0.66
CA ALA A 119 16.82 0.06 -0.41
C ALA A 119 16.88 1.07 -1.57
N PRO A 120 17.80 0.96 -2.54
CA PRO A 120 17.88 1.89 -3.66
C PRO A 120 16.53 2.04 -4.39
N ASN A 121 16.07 3.28 -4.52
CA ASN A 121 14.75 3.62 -5.11
C ASN A 121 13.53 3.04 -4.37
N LEU A 122 13.66 2.60 -3.11
CA LEU A 122 12.56 2.07 -2.31
C LEU A 122 12.46 2.80 -0.97
N PHE A 123 11.32 3.46 -0.76
CA PHE A 123 11.08 4.39 0.33
C PHE A 123 9.87 3.98 1.17
N PHE A 124 10.08 3.69 2.45
CA PHE A 124 9.01 3.44 3.40
C PHE A 124 8.40 4.76 3.86
N LEU A 125 7.07 4.86 3.79
CA LEU A 125 6.32 6.07 4.15
C LEU A 125 6.03 6.20 5.66
N GLY A 126 6.48 5.24 6.47
CA GLY A 126 6.20 5.20 7.91
C GLY A 126 4.88 4.53 8.24
N LYS A 127 4.66 4.27 9.53
CA LYS A 127 3.46 3.59 10.00
C LYS A 127 2.18 4.43 9.84
N ALA A 128 2.25 5.70 10.24
CA ALA A 128 1.17 6.67 10.09
C ALA A 128 1.79 8.06 9.93
N SER A 129 1.67 8.65 8.75
CA SER A 129 2.36 9.91 8.45
C SER A 129 1.60 10.82 7.48
N VAL A 130 1.98 12.09 7.50
CA VAL A 130 1.65 13.07 6.46
C VAL A 130 2.97 13.57 5.90
N VAL A 131 3.25 13.24 4.64
CA VAL A 131 4.53 13.52 3.98
C VAL A 131 4.33 14.34 2.72
N GLU A 132 5.41 14.99 2.28
CA GLU A 132 5.47 15.61 0.96
C GLU A 132 6.30 14.74 0.01
N VAL A 133 5.70 14.33 -1.11
CA VAL A 133 6.38 13.56 -2.16
C VAL A 133 6.16 14.28 -3.48
N SER A 134 7.22 14.86 -4.07
CA SER A 134 7.13 15.65 -5.29
C SER A 134 6.00 16.69 -5.25
N GLU A 135 6.01 17.53 -4.20
CA GLU A 135 5.01 18.57 -3.93
C GLU A 135 3.59 18.08 -3.60
N MET A 136 3.32 16.77 -3.67
CA MET A 136 2.04 16.18 -3.23
C MET A 136 2.04 16.03 -1.72
N ARG A 137 0.98 16.51 -1.06
CA ARG A 137 0.69 16.17 0.33
C ARG A 137 0.04 14.80 0.39
N VAL A 138 0.78 13.80 0.87
CA VAL A 138 0.35 12.41 0.94
C VAL A 138 0.11 12.03 2.38
N VAL A 139 -1.11 11.59 2.68
CA VAL A 139 -1.43 10.92 3.95
C VAL A 139 -1.16 9.44 3.76
N THR A 140 -0.59 8.78 4.76
CA THR A 140 -0.28 7.35 4.67
C THR A 140 -0.65 6.62 5.94
N LEU A 141 -1.16 5.40 5.79
CA LEU A 141 -1.46 4.49 6.88
C LEU A 141 -1.06 3.06 6.52
N SER A 142 -0.05 2.55 7.19
CA SER A 142 0.42 1.18 7.06
C SER A 142 -0.33 0.25 8.00
N GLY A 143 -0.41 -1.03 7.65
CA GLY A 143 -1.07 -2.08 8.41
C GLY A 143 -2.55 -2.26 8.08
N ILE A 144 -3.16 -3.19 8.80
CA ILE A 144 -4.58 -3.56 8.67
C ILE A 144 -5.35 -3.35 9.97
N TYR A 145 -6.67 -3.32 9.89
CA TYR A 145 -7.56 -3.14 11.01
C TYR A 145 -7.98 -4.49 11.58
N ASP A 146 -7.82 -4.65 12.89
CA ASP A 146 -8.44 -5.74 13.66
C ASP A 146 -9.12 -5.11 14.87
N ARG A 147 -10.45 -5.25 14.94
CA ARG A 147 -11.27 -4.63 15.99
C ARG A 147 -10.80 -4.98 17.41
N LEU A 148 -10.30 -6.19 17.64
CA LEU A 148 -9.86 -6.61 18.98
C LEU A 148 -8.48 -6.05 19.31
N LYS A 149 -7.63 -5.82 18.30
CA LYS A 149 -6.26 -5.30 18.48
C LYS A 149 -6.19 -3.77 18.36
N TRP A 150 -7.24 -3.16 17.83
CA TRP A 150 -7.43 -1.72 17.74
C TRP A 150 -7.40 -1.03 19.12
N GLU A 151 -8.14 -1.59 20.08
CA GLU A 151 -8.31 -1.03 21.43
C GLU A 151 -7.30 -1.59 22.44
N LEU A 152 -6.74 -2.77 22.16
CA LEU A 152 -5.85 -3.46 23.07
C LEU A 152 -4.40 -3.26 22.62
N CYS A 153 -3.57 -2.73 23.51
CA CYS A 153 -2.12 -2.81 23.41
C CYS A 153 -1.69 -4.27 23.65
N VAL A 154 -2.04 -5.17 22.72
CA VAL A 154 -1.80 -6.61 22.88
C VAL A 154 -0.30 -6.85 22.83
N THR A 155 0.25 -7.54 23.83
CA THR A 155 1.65 -7.96 23.94
C THR A 155 2.06 -9.03 22.91
N SER A 156 1.31 -9.17 21.81
CA SER A 156 1.60 -10.12 20.75
C SER A 156 2.63 -9.51 19.79
N PRO A 157 3.60 -10.29 19.28
CA PRO A 157 4.46 -9.89 18.17
C PRO A 157 3.68 -9.38 16.95
N ARG A 158 2.40 -9.77 16.86
CA ARG A 158 1.46 -9.41 15.80
C ARG A 158 0.97 -7.96 15.86
N LYS A 159 1.23 -7.19 16.93
CA LYS A 159 0.79 -5.78 17.03
C LYS A 159 1.31 -4.95 15.84
N LEU A 160 2.45 -5.31 15.26
CA LEU A 160 3.11 -4.49 14.26
C LEU A 160 2.33 -4.43 12.93
N TYR A 161 1.64 -5.51 12.55
CA TYR A 161 0.81 -5.58 11.34
C TYR A 161 -0.44 -4.71 11.38
N TYR A 162 -0.85 -4.26 12.55
CA TYR A 162 -2.10 -3.52 12.74
C TYR A 162 -1.80 -2.06 13.00
N HIS A 163 -2.55 -1.18 12.34
CA HIS A 163 -2.70 0.18 12.83
C HIS A 163 -3.62 0.18 14.06
N ASN A 164 -3.33 1.09 14.97
CA ASN A 164 -4.04 1.22 16.25
C ASN A 164 -4.53 2.66 16.48
N GLN A 165 -5.18 2.88 17.62
CA GLN A 165 -5.74 4.18 17.96
C GLN A 165 -4.71 5.32 17.97
N GLU A 166 -3.49 5.09 18.45
CA GLU A 166 -2.43 6.11 18.47
C GLU A 166 -2.03 6.54 17.06
N ASP A 167 -2.00 5.59 16.12
CA ASP A 167 -1.68 5.85 14.70
C ASP A 167 -2.74 6.75 14.06
N GLU A 168 -4.02 6.50 14.34
CA GLU A 168 -5.11 7.37 13.87
C GLU A 168 -5.10 8.74 14.53
N GLU A 169 -4.95 8.78 15.86
CA GLU A 169 -4.93 10.04 16.60
C GLU A 169 -3.78 10.93 16.11
N ALA A 170 -2.60 10.36 15.91
CA ALA A 170 -1.44 11.05 15.34
C ALA A 170 -1.78 11.72 13.99
N LEU A 171 -2.48 11.00 13.11
CA LEU A 171 -2.93 11.55 11.83
C LEU A 171 -4.01 12.64 12.00
N LEU A 172 -5.00 12.41 12.86
CA LEU A 172 -6.10 13.35 13.08
C LEU A 172 -5.63 14.69 13.69
N PHE A 173 -4.45 14.74 14.32
CA PHE A 173 -3.82 16.00 14.75
C PHE A 173 -3.39 16.90 13.59
N HIS A 174 -3.16 16.36 12.40
CA HIS A 174 -2.80 17.15 11.22
C HIS A 174 -4.00 17.88 10.62
N ALA A 175 -3.75 19.02 10.00
CA ALA A 175 -4.78 19.80 9.32
C ALA A 175 -5.48 18.97 8.20
N PRO A 176 -6.79 19.19 7.95
CA PRO A 176 -7.51 18.62 6.82
C PRO A 176 -6.91 18.99 5.46
N GLY A 177 -7.24 18.22 4.41
CA GLY A 177 -6.91 18.47 3.01
C GLY A 177 -5.64 17.76 2.56
N ALA A 178 -5.71 16.82 1.61
CA ALA A 178 -4.55 16.13 1.06
C ALA A 178 -4.69 15.90 -0.46
N ASP A 179 -3.58 15.62 -1.14
CA ASP A 179 -3.60 15.21 -2.54
C ASP A 179 -3.94 13.72 -2.66
N LEU A 180 -3.26 12.92 -1.85
CA LEU A 180 -3.38 11.47 -1.85
C LEU A 180 -3.57 10.94 -0.44
N PHE A 181 -4.31 9.83 -0.33
CA PHE A 181 -4.26 8.94 0.81
C PHE A 181 -3.89 7.54 0.34
N ILE A 182 -2.80 7.00 0.87
CA ILE A 182 -2.33 5.65 0.56
C ILE A 182 -2.47 4.82 1.85
N ALA A 183 -3.29 3.77 1.80
CA ALA A 183 -3.45 2.87 2.94
C ALA A 183 -3.65 1.44 2.46
N HIS A 184 -3.14 0.44 3.19
CA HIS A 184 -3.24 -0.93 2.71
C HIS A 184 -4.68 -1.45 2.67
N GLU A 185 -5.46 -1.20 3.71
CA GLU A 185 -6.86 -1.65 3.77
C GLU A 185 -7.86 -0.64 3.19
N TRP A 186 -9.00 -1.12 2.70
CA TRP A 186 -10.08 -0.30 2.13
C TRP A 186 -10.84 0.48 3.22
N PRO A 187 -11.53 1.58 2.87
CA PRO A 187 -12.60 2.10 3.72
C PRO A 187 -13.77 1.12 3.78
N VAL A 188 -14.54 1.15 4.88
CA VAL A 188 -15.72 0.30 5.07
C VAL A 188 -16.70 0.44 3.89
N LYS A 189 -17.17 -0.69 3.34
CA LYS A 189 -18.27 -0.71 2.35
C LYS A 189 -19.64 -0.67 3.03
N LEU A 190 -20.52 0.22 2.60
CA LEU A 190 -21.93 0.19 3.02
C LEU A 190 -22.63 -1.01 2.36
N ALA A 191 -23.30 -1.85 3.15
CA ALA A 191 -23.87 -3.13 2.74
C ALA A 191 -25.15 -3.07 1.88
N SER A 192 -25.48 -1.94 1.25
CA SER A 192 -26.74 -1.84 0.51
C SER A 192 -26.63 -2.48 -0.88
N GLY A 193 -27.21 -3.66 -1.05
CA GLY A 193 -27.44 -4.31 -2.35
C GLY A 193 -26.36 -5.28 -2.82
N ALA A 194 -25.46 -5.68 -1.93
CA ALA A 194 -24.35 -6.58 -2.22
C ALA A 194 -24.82 -8.02 -2.55
N THR A 195 -24.25 -8.64 -3.60
CA THR A 195 -24.29 -10.10 -3.78
C THR A 195 -23.66 -10.82 -2.57
N TRP A 196 -23.83 -12.15 -2.42
CA TRP A 196 -23.27 -12.88 -1.27
C TRP A 196 -21.74 -12.71 -1.14
N GLU A 197 -21.02 -12.69 -2.26
CA GLU A 197 -19.58 -12.37 -2.29
C GLU A 197 -19.34 -10.92 -1.88
N GLU A 198 -20.09 -9.97 -2.44
CA GLU A 198 -20.01 -8.56 -2.08
C GLU A 198 -20.44 -8.29 -0.63
N ALA A 199 -21.23 -9.16 0.00
CA ALA A 199 -21.73 -9.03 1.37
C ALA A 199 -20.65 -9.43 2.38
N ILE A 200 -19.85 -10.45 2.04
CA ILE A 200 -18.58 -10.71 2.73
C ILE A 200 -17.67 -9.48 2.57
N TYR A 201 -17.58 -8.91 1.35
CA TYR A 201 -16.87 -7.66 1.10
C TYR A 201 -17.60 -6.37 1.51
N ALA A 202 -18.76 -6.46 2.16
CA ALA A 202 -19.47 -5.30 2.72
C ALA A 202 -19.27 -5.25 4.24
N ALA A 203 -18.82 -6.36 4.83
CA ALA A 203 -18.35 -6.43 6.21
C ALA A 203 -16.83 -6.18 6.33
N VAL A 204 -16.13 -5.91 5.22
CA VAL A 204 -14.68 -5.67 5.17
C VAL A 204 -14.35 -4.17 5.03
N GLY A 205 -13.13 -3.84 5.42
CA GLY A 205 -12.58 -2.50 5.40
C GLY A 205 -12.43 -1.91 6.80
N SER A 206 -11.61 -0.87 6.89
CA SER A 206 -11.22 -0.23 8.12
C SER A 206 -12.09 1.00 8.42
N PRO A 207 -12.76 1.04 9.60
CA PRO A 207 -13.42 2.26 10.08
C PRO A 207 -12.45 3.43 10.25
N THR A 208 -11.19 3.15 10.57
CA THR A 208 -10.12 4.15 10.68
C THR A 208 -9.82 4.77 9.33
N VAL A 209 -9.65 3.96 8.28
CA VAL A 209 -9.46 4.48 6.91
C VAL A 209 -10.65 5.33 6.48
N ASP A 210 -11.88 4.91 6.79
CA ASP A 210 -13.08 5.69 6.48
C ASP A 210 -13.07 7.06 7.20
N ARG A 211 -12.77 7.09 8.50
CA ARG A 211 -12.65 8.36 9.26
C ARG A 211 -11.55 9.27 8.74
N LEU A 212 -10.39 8.73 8.39
CA LEU A 212 -9.28 9.50 7.84
C LEU A 212 -9.62 10.09 6.45
N ILE A 213 -10.35 9.36 5.60
CA ILE A 213 -10.88 9.92 4.36
C ILE A 213 -11.82 11.11 4.64
N HIS A 214 -12.70 10.99 5.64
CA HIS A 214 -13.61 12.09 6.00
C HIS A 214 -12.87 13.31 6.56
N HIS A 215 -11.80 13.10 7.33
CA HIS A 215 -10.98 14.18 7.88
C HIS A 215 -10.17 14.88 6.79
N PHE A 216 -9.33 14.13 6.08
CA PHE A 216 -8.37 14.69 5.13
C PHE A 216 -8.96 15.04 3.77
N ARG A 217 -10.06 14.41 3.36
CA ARG A 217 -10.72 14.64 2.07
C ARG A 217 -9.73 14.65 0.89
N PRO A 218 -8.90 13.60 0.75
CA PRO A 218 -7.87 13.56 -0.28
C PRO A 218 -8.49 13.60 -1.68
N ALA A 219 -7.78 14.13 -2.68
CA ALA A 219 -8.27 14.14 -4.06
C ALA A 219 -8.49 12.71 -4.59
N LEU A 220 -7.60 11.78 -4.25
CA LEU A 220 -7.73 10.34 -4.48
C LEU A 220 -7.23 9.53 -3.29
N SER A 221 -7.81 8.34 -3.10
CA SER A 221 -7.37 7.38 -2.09
C SER A 221 -7.11 6.01 -2.74
N PHE A 222 -5.99 5.36 -2.41
CA PHE A 222 -5.58 4.08 -3.00
C PHE A 222 -5.31 3.03 -1.93
N HIS A 223 -5.73 1.80 -2.24
CA HIS A 223 -5.73 0.67 -1.30
C HIS A 223 -5.40 -0.68 -1.95
N GLY A 224 -5.00 -1.65 -1.13
CA GLY A 224 -4.65 -3.03 -1.49
C GLY A 224 -5.44 -4.06 -0.68
N HIS A 225 -4.72 -5.05 -0.12
CA HIS A 225 -5.12 -6.08 0.87
C HIS A 225 -6.15 -7.11 0.39
N MET A 226 -7.20 -6.65 -0.29
CA MET A 226 -8.35 -7.48 -0.65
C MET A 226 -8.12 -8.28 -1.92
N HIS A 227 -6.99 -8.06 -2.59
CA HIS A 227 -6.60 -8.68 -3.86
C HIS A 227 -7.71 -8.59 -4.91
N ARG A 228 -8.41 -7.45 -4.94
CA ARG A 228 -9.59 -7.24 -5.77
C ARG A 228 -9.69 -5.81 -6.24
N TYR A 229 -10.00 -5.60 -7.51
CA TYR A 229 -10.34 -4.25 -7.95
C TYR A 229 -11.70 -3.81 -7.40
N ALA A 230 -11.72 -2.65 -6.74
CA ALA A 230 -12.95 -1.94 -6.42
C ALA A 230 -12.72 -0.43 -6.46
N GLN A 231 -13.81 0.32 -6.62
CA GLN A 231 -13.76 1.77 -6.45
C GLN A 231 -15.08 2.26 -5.87
N GLY A 232 -15.04 3.42 -5.25
CA GLY A 232 -16.23 4.08 -4.73
C GLY A 232 -15.97 5.51 -4.35
N ILE A 233 -16.98 6.13 -3.75
CA ILE A 233 -16.94 7.51 -3.29
C ILE A 233 -17.16 7.52 -1.77
N ARG A 234 -16.37 8.31 -1.06
CA ARG A 234 -16.44 8.52 0.40
C ARG A 234 -16.22 10.00 0.73
N GLY A 235 -16.65 10.42 1.90
CA GLY A 235 -16.51 11.80 2.36
C GLY A 235 -17.86 12.42 2.77
N PRO A 236 -17.81 13.53 3.51
CA PRO A 236 -18.99 14.15 4.10
C PRO A 236 -19.96 14.68 3.03
N MET A 237 -21.26 14.60 3.31
CA MET A 237 -22.28 15.19 2.45
C MET A 237 -22.08 16.71 2.35
N GLY A 238 -22.14 17.25 1.13
CA GLY A 238 -22.05 18.69 0.88
C GLY A 238 -20.63 19.22 0.63
N GLU A 239 -19.60 18.37 0.72
CA GLU A 239 -18.22 18.72 0.40
C GLU A 239 -17.69 17.92 -0.80
N ARG A 240 -16.47 18.23 -1.27
CA ARG A 240 -15.83 17.47 -2.35
C ARG A 240 -15.57 16.04 -1.85
N PRO A 241 -16.22 15.02 -2.42
CA PRO A 241 -16.02 13.67 -1.96
C PRO A 241 -14.72 13.11 -2.55
N THR A 242 -14.12 12.17 -1.83
CA THR A 242 -12.94 11.42 -2.23
C THR A 242 -13.36 10.21 -3.04
N LYS A 243 -12.71 10.02 -4.20
CA LYS A 243 -12.75 8.74 -4.91
C LYS A 243 -11.68 7.82 -4.33
N TRP A 244 -12.10 6.63 -3.89
CA TRP A 244 -11.17 5.58 -3.45
C TRP A 244 -11.09 4.46 -4.48
N VAL A 245 -9.91 3.84 -4.58
CA VAL A 245 -9.60 2.75 -5.50
C VAL A 245 -8.86 1.64 -4.74
N GLY A 246 -9.45 0.46 -4.67
CA GLY A 246 -8.78 -0.77 -4.27
C GLY A 246 -8.18 -1.46 -5.50
N LEU A 247 -6.90 -1.80 -5.43
CA LEU A 247 -6.16 -2.49 -6.47
C LEU A 247 -6.03 -3.98 -6.14
N ASP A 248 -5.94 -4.81 -7.17
CA ASP A 248 -5.61 -6.23 -7.02
C ASP A 248 -4.11 -6.43 -6.75
N MET A 249 -3.77 -7.66 -6.33
CA MET A 249 -2.41 -8.17 -6.34
C MET A 249 -1.74 -8.02 -7.72
N LEU A 250 -0.45 -7.68 -7.72
CA LEU A 250 0.40 -7.62 -8.90
C LEU A 250 0.69 -9.04 -9.41
N ILE A 251 -0.10 -9.47 -10.38
CA ILE A 251 0.00 -10.74 -11.10
C ILE A 251 -0.20 -10.53 -12.61
N VAL A 252 0.29 -11.50 -13.38
CA VAL A 252 0.09 -11.58 -14.84
C VAL A 252 -0.78 -12.77 -15.26
N ASP A 253 -1.26 -13.57 -14.31
CA ASP A 253 -2.02 -14.78 -14.57
C ASP A 253 -3.46 -14.51 -15.05
N HIS A 254 -4.09 -15.57 -15.58
CA HIS A 254 -5.35 -15.52 -16.33
C HIS A 254 -6.61 -15.22 -15.51
N TYR A 255 -6.49 -14.68 -14.30
CA TYR A 255 -7.65 -14.21 -13.56
C TYR A 255 -8.33 -13.08 -14.34
N HIS A 256 -9.59 -13.27 -14.68
CA HIS A 256 -10.34 -12.29 -15.46
C HIS A 256 -10.49 -11.00 -14.66
N ARG A 257 -10.16 -9.85 -15.28
CA ARG A 257 -10.45 -8.48 -14.82
C ARG A 257 -9.63 -7.94 -13.62
N VAL A 258 -8.43 -8.47 -13.40
CA VAL A 258 -7.46 -7.90 -12.44
C VAL A 258 -7.15 -6.44 -12.81
N ARG A 259 -7.07 -5.53 -11.85
CA ARG A 259 -6.53 -4.18 -12.02
C ARG A 259 -5.58 -3.86 -10.87
N ASN A 260 -4.29 -4.04 -11.15
CA ASN A 260 -3.21 -3.95 -10.17
C ASN A 260 -2.27 -2.75 -10.41
N VAL A 261 -2.58 -1.93 -11.41
CA VAL A 261 -1.85 -0.71 -11.73
C VAL A 261 -2.84 0.43 -11.95
N ALA A 262 -2.61 1.58 -11.33
CA ALA A 262 -3.27 2.84 -11.64
C ALA A 262 -2.23 3.83 -12.20
N LEU A 263 -2.56 4.50 -13.30
CA LEU A 263 -1.80 5.65 -13.80
C LEU A 263 -2.53 6.93 -13.42
N CYS A 264 -1.79 7.87 -12.84
CA CYS A 264 -2.31 9.13 -12.37
C CYS A 264 -1.48 10.31 -12.88
N GLU A 265 -2.09 11.49 -12.82
CA GLU A 265 -1.47 12.76 -13.15
C GLU A 265 -1.67 13.73 -12.00
N PHE A 266 -0.57 14.38 -11.60
CA PHE A 266 -0.57 15.49 -10.67
C PHE A 266 -0.29 16.79 -11.43
N GLU A 267 -1.24 17.73 -11.33
CA GLU A 267 -1.16 19.06 -11.94
C GLU A 267 -0.81 20.17 -10.92
N GLY A 268 -0.87 19.84 -9.63
CA GLY A 268 -0.64 20.75 -8.52
C GLY A 268 -1.55 20.44 -7.33
N PRO A 269 -1.38 21.13 -6.19
CA PRO A 269 -2.12 20.86 -4.96
C PRO A 269 -3.65 20.84 -5.17
N GLY A 270 -4.29 19.77 -4.73
CA GLY A 270 -5.72 19.47 -4.88
C GLY A 270 -6.15 18.98 -6.28
N ALA A 271 -5.22 18.89 -7.23
CA ALA A 271 -5.46 18.53 -8.63
C ALA A 271 -4.72 17.24 -9.00
N VAL A 272 -5.28 16.11 -8.53
CA VAL A 272 -4.86 14.76 -8.89
C VAL A 272 -5.93 14.09 -9.76
N ARG A 273 -5.53 13.51 -10.90
CA ARG A 273 -6.41 12.76 -11.80
C ARG A 273 -5.99 11.31 -11.91
N LEU A 274 -6.96 10.40 -11.79
CA LEU A 274 -6.80 9.01 -12.20
C LEU A 274 -7.04 8.91 -13.71
N LEU A 275 -5.99 8.63 -14.48
CA LEU A 275 -6.08 8.49 -15.94
C LEU A 275 -6.71 7.16 -16.32
N PHE A 276 -6.15 6.06 -15.82
CA PHE A 276 -6.71 4.73 -16.00
C PHE A 276 -6.23 3.74 -14.94
N THR A 277 -6.92 2.59 -14.86
CA THR A 277 -6.44 1.39 -14.16
C THR A 277 -6.29 0.25 -15.16
N ALA A 278 -5.22 -0.52 -15.03
CA ALA A 278 -4.79 -1.51 -16.01
C ALA A 278 -4.36 -2.83 -15.37
N GLU A 279 -4.35 -3.87 -16.21
CA GLU A 279 -3.69 -5.14 -15.94
C GLU A 279 -2.19 -5.00 -16.26
N ALA A 280 -1.31 -5.33 -15.32
CA ALA A 280 0.13 -5.44 -15.57
C ALA A 280 0.44 -6.29 -16.82
N ARG A 281 -0.31 -7.39 -17.01
CA ARG A 281 -0.18 -8.25 -18.19
C ARG A 281 -0.40 -7.51 -19.51
N LYS A 282 -1.38 -6.61 -19.58
CA LYS A 282 -1.69 -5.84 -20.80
C LYS A 282 -0.58 -4.84 -21.09
N LEU A 283 -0.13 -4.11 -20.06
CA LEU A 283 1.01 -3.18 -20.18
C LEU A 283 2.25 -3.88 -20.75
N LEU A 284 2.59 -5.07 -20.24
CA LEU A 284 3.76 -5.83 -20.67
C LEU A 284 3.62 -6.43 -22.08
N LYS A 285 2.41 -6.89 -22.46
CA LYS A 285 2.15 -7.39 -23.82
C LYS A 285 2.31 -6.27 -24.84
N ASP A 286 1.72 -5.13 -24.57
CA ASP A 286 1.77 -4.00 -25.47
C ASP A 286 3.22 -3.50 -25.60
N ALA A 287 4.05 -3.62 -24.54
CA ALA A 287 5.48 -3.29 -24.52
C ALA A 287 6.37 -4.11 -25.46
N SER A 288 5.94 -5.33 -25.76
CA SER A 288 6.71 -6.28 -26.58
C SER A 288 6.35 -6.23 -28.07
N ALA A 289 5.39 -5.37 -28.45
CA ALA A 289 4.93 -5.13 -29.81
C ALA A 289 5.44 -3.79 -30.33
#